data_AF-A0A7H0GLB5-F1
#
_entry.id   AF-A0A7H0GLB5-F1
#
_cell.length_a   1.000
_cell.length_b   1.000
_cell.length_c   1.000
_cell.angle_alpha   90.00
_cell.angle_beta   90.00
_cell.angle_gamma   90.00
#
_symmetry.space_group_name_H-M   'P 1'
#
loop_
_entity.id
_entity.type
_entity.pdbx_description
1 polymer ?
#
loop_
_entity_poly.entity_id
_entity_poly.type
_entity_poly.pdbx_seq_one_letter_code
_entity_poly.pdbx_strand_id
1 'polypeptide(L)'
;MLRLKTEASRLPAPLGAMLGGIANTGSREIASMANAKVTSELRANVGDFCRKALAGRYPLNRGSTDDVTPQDFARLFGSGGLMDDFFNRNLAQIVDTTTWTYKKSIDGSSTGGGANLGSFQKASVIKSVFFSGDSLPKLRIEMKVVEMDPSISNMALDVDGTVLRYAHGPQMSQPVSWPGPRGRQQVSLQITDKSGGQNAMTADGAWALHRFFDKLTLAAGSRPESFTATALVGGKKVVFEVTAGSVQNPFRLNQLQTFSCPG
;
A
#
# COMPACT_ATOMS: atom_id res chain seq x y z
N MET A 1 -31.28 -20.51 -17.91
CA MET A 1 -30.88 -19.65 -19.04
C MET A 1 -30.04 -20.37 -20.09
N LEU A 2 -29.07 -21.22 -19.72
CA LEU A 2 -28.33 -22.03 -20.70
C LEU A 2 -29.26 -22.89 -21.58
N ARG A 3 -30.30 -23.50 -20.98
CA ARG A 3 -31.35 -24.24 -21.69
C ARG A 3 -32.12 -23.39 -22.71
N LEU A 4 -32.54 -22.17 -22.33
CA LEU A 4 -33.26 -21.27 -23.23
C LEU A 4 -32.42 -20.84 -24.45
N LYS A 5 -31.12 -20.60 -24.23
CA LYS A 5 -30.16 -20.24 -25.29
C LYS A 5 -29.92 -21.43 -26.23
N THR A 6 -29.86 -22.66 -25.70
CA THR A 6 -29.75 -23.88 -26.52
C THR A 6 -31.04 -24.23 -27.26
N GLU A 7 -32.22 -23.91 -26.70
CA GLU A 7 -33.51 -24.05 -27.38
C GLU A 7 -33.67 -23.01 -28.51
N ALA A 8 -33.25 -21.77 -28.29
CA ALA A 8 -33.33 -20.69 -29.27
C ALA A 8 -32.50 -20.98 -30.54
N SER A 9 -31.35 -21.67 -30.40
CA SER A 9 -30.51 -22.11 -31.52
C SER A 9 -31.14 -23.18 -32.42
N ARG A 10 -32.23 -23.81 -31.98
CA ARG A 10 -32.94 -24.89 -32.71
C ARG A 10 -34.19 -24.39 -33.45
N LEU A 11 -34.52 -23.11 -33.35
CA LEU A 11 -35.70 -22.51 -33.97
C LEU A 11 -35.33 -21.79 -35.28
N PRO A 12 -36.12 -21.95 -36.36
CA PRO A 12 -35.92 -21.22 -37.60
C PRO A 12 -36.07 -19.70 -37.39
N ALA A 13 -35.37 -18.90 -38.21
CA ALA A 13 -35.56 -17.46 -38.22
C ALA A 13 -37.01 -17.13 -38.63
N PRO A 14 -37.67 -16.11 -38.03
CA PRO A 14 -37.15 -15.08 -37.11
C PRO A 14 -37.26 -15.40 -35.61
N LEU A 15 -37.90 -16.50 -35.22
CA LEU A 15 -38.23 -16.82 -33.83
C LEU A 15 -36.99 -17.11 -32.96
N GLY A 16 -35.99 -17.81 -33.52
CA GLY A 16 -34.72 -18.04 -32.83
C GLY A 16 -33.95 -16.75 -32.52
N ALA A 17 -34.01 -15.76 -33.43
CA ALA A 17 -33.37 -14.45 -33.23
C ALA A 17 -34.11 -13.63 -32.16
N MET A 18 -35.44 -13.65 -32.14
CA MET A 18 -36.24 -12.98 -31.12
C MET A 18 -36.04 -13.59 -29.73
N LEU A 19 -36.10 -14.92 -29.60
CA LEU A 19 -35.87 -15.62 -28.33
C LEU A 19 -34.42 -15.47 -27.84
N GLY A 20 -33.44 -15.51 -28.74
CA GLY A 20 -32.05 -15.20 -28.43
C GLY A 20 -31.87 -13.75 -27.97
N GLY A 21 -32.56 -12.79 -28.59
CA GLY A 21 -32.59 -11.38 -28.19
C GLY A 21 -33.14 -11.19 -26.78
N ILE A 22 -34.30 -11.77 -26.48
CA ILE A 22 -34.92 -11.69 -25.14
C ILE A 22 -34.02 -12.34 -24.07
N ALA A 23 -33.47 -13.53 -24.37
CA ALA A 23 -32.57 -14.22 -23.45
C ALA A 23 -31.28 -13.42 -23.17
N ASN A 24 -30.72 -12.76 -24.20
CA ASN A 24 -29.53 -11.92 -24.05
C ASN A 24 -29.84 -10.63 -23.28
N THR A 25 -30.97 -9.97 -23.54
CA THR A 25 -31.39 -8.76 -22.82
C THR A 25 -31.64 -9.05 -21.34
N GLY A 26 -32.39 -10.11 -21.03
CA GLY A 26 -32.64 -10.51 -19.63
C GLY A 26 -31.36 -10.92 -18.89
N SER A 27 -30.41 -11.58 -19.58
CA SER A 27 -29.11 -11.92 -18.98
C SER A 27 -28.26 -10.69 -18.66
N ARG A 28 -28.27 -9.67 -19.53
CA ARG A 28 -27.56 -8.40 -19.33
C ARG A 28 -28.16 -7.59 -18.19
N GLU A 29 -29.49 -7.59 -18.06
CA GLU A 29 -30.20 -6.89 -16.98
C GLU A 29 -29.87 -7.51 -15.62
N ILE A 30 -29.92 -8.85 -15.50
CA ILE A 30 -29.53 -9.55 -14.26
C ILE A 30 -28.07 -9.27 -13.90
N ALA A 31 -27.15 -9.31 -14.88
CA ALA A 31 -25.75 -8.99 -14.65
C ALA A 31 -25.54 -7.52 -14.21
N SER A 32 -26.31 -6.59 -14.78
CA SER A 32 -26.29 -5.18 -14.38
C SER A 32 -26.77 -5.00 -12.93
N MET A 33 -27.89 -5.64 -12.55
CA MET A 33 -28.41 -5.60 -11.18
C MET A 33 -27.42 -6.21 -10.18
N ALA A 34 -26.80 -7.35 -10.53
CA ALA A 34 -25.78 -7.98 -9.70
C ALA A 34 -24.56 -7.05 -9.52
N ASN A 35 -24.08 -6.41 -10.59
CA ASN A 35 -22.99 -5.43 -10.52
C ASN A 35 -23.36 -4.21 -9.68
N ALA A 36 -24.58 -3.67 -9.82
CA ALA A 36 -25.06 -2.55 -9.03
C ALA A 36 -25.11 -2.91 -7.54
N LYS A 37 -25.57 -4.12 -7.20
CA LYS A 37 -25.55 -4.63 -5.83
C LYS A 37 -24.13 -4.72 -5.27
N VAL A 38 -23.19 -5.32 -6.00
CA VAL A 38 -21.77 -5.40 -5.60
C VAL A 38 -21.18 -4.00 -5.40
N THR A 39 -21.49 -3.06 -6.28
CA THR A 39 -21.05 -1.65 -6.17
C THR A 39 -21.59 -1.01 -4.89
N SER A 40 -22.89 -1.19 -4.62
CA SER A 40 -23.55 -0.65 -3.44
C SER A 40 -22.99 -1.22 -2.14
N GLU A 41 -22.77 -2.54 -2.09
CA GLU A 41 -22.16 -3.21 -0.94
C GLU A 41 -20.71 -2.77 -0.74
N LEU A 42 -19.94 -2.60 -1.82
CA LEU A 42 -18.58 -2.09 -1.76
C LEU A 42 -18.54 -0.70 -1.13
N ARG A 43 -19.42 0.19 -1.59
CA ARG A 43 -19.51 1.56 -1.08
C ARG A 43 -19.89 1.60 0.40
N ALA A 44 -20.92 0.85 0.80
CA ALA A 44 -21.44 0.86 2.16
C ALA A 44 -20.50 0.15 3.16
N ASN A 45 -19.94 -1.00 2.79
CA ASN A 45 -19.19 -1.84 3.74
C ASN A 45 -17.71 -1.50 3.79
N VAL A 46 -17.15 -0.94 2.72
CA VAL A 46 -15.72 -0.64 2.61
C VAL A 46 -15.47 0.85 2.38
N GLY A 47 -16.17 1.44 1.41
CA GLY A 47 -15.98 2.84 1.01
C GLY A 47 -16.22 3.84 2.14
N ASP A 48 -17.31 3.69 2.89
CA ASP A 48 -17.66 4.60 3.98
C ASP A 48 -16.64 4.57 5.12
N PHE A 49 -16.22 3.38 5.55
CA PHE A 49 -15.14 3.24 6.52
C PHE A 49 -13.83 3.84 5.99
N CYS A 50 -13.45 3.50 4.76
CA CYS A 50 -12.22 4.00 4.14
C CYS A 50 -12.18 5.52 4.10
N ARG A 51 -13.27 6.18 3.66
CA ARG A 51 -13.33 7.64 3.61
C ARG A 51 -13.21 8.26 5.00
N LYS A 52 -13.92 7.69 5.98
CA LYS A 52 -13.91 8.20 7.35
C LYS A 52 -12.54 8.07 8.01
N ALA A 53 -11.88 6.93 7.81
CA ALA A 53 -10.68 6.58 8.57
C ALA A 53 -9.36 6.90 7.84
N LEU A 54 -9.34 6.97 6.50
CA LEU A 54 -8.11 7.11 5.71
C LEU A 54 -8.08 8.31 4.77
N ALA A 55 -9.22 8.82 4.30
CA ALA A 55 -9.19 9.89 3.29
C ALA A 55 -8.53 11.16 3.84
N GLY A 56 -7.62 11.74 3.05
CA GLY A 56 -6.91 12.97 3.39
C GLY A 56 -5.85 12.84 4.49
N ARG A 57 -5.61 11.64 5.03
CA ARG A 57 -4.67 11.38 6.13
C ARG A 57 -3.36 10.77 5.66
N TYR A 58 -2.30 10.96 6.43
CA TYR A 58 -1.01 10.33 6.22
C TYR A 58 -1.08 8.84 6.61
N PRO A 59 -0.49 7.90 5.84
CA PRO A 59 0.50 8.07 4.77
C PRO A 59 -0.07 8.14 3.35
N LEU A 60 -1.40 8.10 3.18
CA LEU A 60 -2.04 8.16 1.86
C LEU A 60 -1.90 9.56 1.26
N ASN A 61 -2.06 10.60 2.07
CA ASN A 61 -1.77 11.98 1.73
C ASN A 61 -0.50 12.45 2.45
N ARG A 62 0.61 12.59 1.71
CA ARG A 62 1.91 13.02 2.26
C ARG A 62 1.91 14.41 2.87
N GLY A 63 1.05 15.31 2.38
CA GLY A 63 0.93 16.67 2.90
C GLY A 63 0.12 16.76 4.21
N SER A 64 -0.48 15.65 4.65
CA SER A 64 -1.35 15.66 5.83
C SER A 64 -0.56 15.63 7.13
N THR A 65 -1.00 16.42 8.10
CA THR A 65 -0.53 16.37 9.49
C THR A 65 -1.25 15.30 10.31
N ASP A 66 -2.41 14.83 9.85
CA ASP A 66 -3.22 13.85 10.54
C ASP A 66 -2.84 12.44 10.11
N ASP A 67 -2.51 11.59 11.07
CA ASP A 67 -2.18 10.19 10.82
C ASP A 67 -3.43 9.31 10.74
N VAL A 68 -3.40 8.34 9.82
CA VAL A 68 -4.24 7.14 9.90
C VAL A 68 -3.74 6.32 11.09
N THR A 69 -4.65 5.79 11.91
CA THR A 69 -4.22 4.91 12.99
C THR A 69 -3.71 3.57 12.42
N PRO A 70 -2.67 2.93 12.99
CA PRO A 70 -2.24 1.61 12.55
C PRO A 70 -3.37 0.56 12.55
N GLN A 71 -4.34 0.70 13.46
CA GLN A 71 -5.51 -0.17 13.56
C GLN A 71 -6.49 0.04 12.40
N ASP A 72 -6.81 1.28 12.04
CA ASP A 72 -7.69 1.56 10.90
C ASP A 72 -7.04 1.16 9.58
N PHE A 73 -5.72 1.36 9.47
CA PHE A 73 -4.93 0.89 8.33
C PHE A 73 -5.00 -0.64 8.21
N ALA A 74 -4.83 -1.36 9.33
CA ALA A 74 -4.98 -2.81 9.39
C ALA A 74 -6.40 -3.28 9.06
N ARG A 75 -7.42 -2.60 9.57
CA ARG A 75 -8.82 -2.93 9.31
C ARG A 75 -9.16 -2.83 7.82
N LEU A 76 -8.56 -1.89 7.09
CA LEU A 76 -8.80 -1.78 5.66
C LEU A 76 -7.92 -2.73 4.83
N PHE A 77 -6.60 -2.70 5.04
CA PHE A 77 -5.60 -3.33 4.15
C PHE A 77 -5.02 -4.65 4.67
N GLY A 78 -5.16 -4.95 5.95
CA GLY A 78 -4.58 -6.15 6.56
C GLY A 78 -5.17 -7.45 6.03
N SER A 79 -4.59 -8.56 6.44
CA SER A 79 -5.15 -9.89 6.13
C SER A 79 -6.49 -10.07 6.83
N GLY A 80 -7.53 -10.46 6.09
CA GLY A 80 -8.91 -10.48 6.58
C GLY A 80 -9.52 -9.10 6.82
N GLY A 81 -8.85 -8.01 6.39
CA GLY A 81 -9.39 -6.66 6.40
C GLY A 81 -10.50 -6.47 5.36
N LEU A 82 -11.15 -5.31 5.38
CA LEU A 82 -12.34 -5.03 4.56
C LEU A 82 -12.11 -5.22 3.06
N MET A 83 -10.96 -4.80 2.53
CA MET A 83 -10.63 -4.99 1.11
C MET A 83 -10.43 -6.47 0.75
N ASP A 84 -9.74 -7.20 1.63
CA ASP A 84 -9.40 -8.61 1.44
C ASP A 84 -10.64 -9.50 1.56
N ASP A 85 -11.44 -9.31 2.61
CA ASP A 85 -12.70 -10.04 2.83
C ASP A 85 -13.70 -9.78 1.69
N PHE A 86 -13.86 -8.51 1.28
CA PHE A 86 -14.74 -8.17 0.17
C PHE A 86 -14.29 -8.83 -1.15
N PHE A 87 -12.98 -8.79 -1.44
CA PHE A 87 -12.43 -9.43 -2.64
C PHE A 87 -12.69 -10.94 -2.63
N ASN A 88 -12.39 -11.61 -1.52
CA ASN A 88 -12.54 -13.05 -1.39
C ASN A 88 -14.00 -13.51 -1.53
N ARG A 89 -14.95 -12.75 -0.98
CA ARG A 89 -16.38 -13.07 -1.06
C ARG A 89 -16.99 -12.80 -2.42
N ASN A 90 -16.62 -11.70 -3.06
CA ASN A 90 -17.36 -11.18 -4.22
C ASN A 90 -16.61 -11.27 -5.55
N LEU A 91 -15.28 -11.26 -5.53
CA LEU A 91 -14.46 -11.05 -6.73
C LEU A 91 -13.52 -12.22 -7.06
N ALA A 92 -13.05 -12.99 -6.06
CA ALA A 92 -12.02 -14.02 -6.25
C ALA A 92 -12.39 -15.09 -7.30
N GLN A 93 -13.67 -15.44 -7.42
CA GLN A 93 -14.11 -16.43 -8.42
C GLN A 93 -14.14 -15.87 -9.85
N ILE A 94 -14.34 -14.57 -9.99
CA ILE A 94 -14.61 -13.90 -11.28
C ILE A 94 -13.49 -12.96 -11.72
N VAL A 95 -12.40 -12.83 -10.96
CA VAL A 95 -11.23 -12.00 -11.29
C VAL A 95 -9.99 -12.87 -11.45
N ASP A 96 -9.22 -12.62 -12.50
CA ASP A 96 -7.85 -13.09 -12.63
C ASP A 96 -6.91 -12.03 -12.00
N THR A 97 -6.23 -12.40 -10.91
CA THR A 97 -5.31 -11.52 -10.16
C THR A 97 -3.94 -11.38 -10.81
N THR A 98 -3.62 -12.16 -11.84
CA THR A 98 -2.38 -12.03 -12.61
C THR A 98 -2.47 -10.82 -13.52
N THR A 99 -3.61 -10.70 -14.22
CA THR A 99 -3.89 -9.61 -15.15
C THR A 99 -4.73 -8.50 -14.53
N TRP A 100 -5.29 -8.72 -13.34
CA TRP A 100 -6.28 -7.84 -12.69
C TRP A 100 -7.47 -7.53 -13.60
N THR A 101 -7.99 -8.57 -14.27
CA THR A 101 -9.15 -8.47 -15.17
C THR A 101 -10.27 -9.41 -14.75
N TYR A 102 -11.50 -9.08 -15.12
CA TYR A 102 -12.62 -10.02 -14.98
C TYR A 102 -12.45 -11.20 -15.93
N LYS A 103 -12.65 -12.41 -15.42
CA LYS A 103 -12.64 -13.63 -16.21
C LYS A 103 -13.76 -13.59 -17.24
N LYS A 104 -13.45 -14.04 -18.45
CA LYS A 104 -14.45 -14.19 -19.51
C LYS A 104 -15.24 -15.48 -19.29
N SER A 105 -16.55 -15.42 -19.48
CA SER A 105 -17.41 -16.61 -19.55
C SER A 105 -17.12 -17.43 -20.82
N ILE A 106 -17.52 -18.70 -20.82
CA ILE A 106 -17.43 -19.64 -21.97
C ILE A 106 -18.11 -19.06 -23.22
N ASP A 107 -19.13 -18.22 -23.05
CA ASP A 107 -19.84 -17.56 -24.14
C ASP A 107 -19.28 -16.17 -24.52
N GLY A 108 -18.09 -15.82 -24.04
CA GLY A 108 -17.41 -14.56 -24.34
C GLY A 108 -17.94 -13.34 -23.59
N SER A 109 -18.99 -13.49 -22.76
CA SER A 109 -19.52 -12.40 -21.93
C SER A 109 -18.63 -12.12 -20.71
N SER A 110 -18.48 -10.84 -20.33
CA SER A 110 -17.85 -10.45 -19.06
C SER A 110 -18.86 -10.64 -17.93
N THR A 111 -18.54 -11.47 -16.94
CA THR A 111 -19.39 -11.74 -15.77
C THR A 111 -19.20 -10.74 -14.64
N GLY A 112 -18.39 -9.70 -14.83
CA GLY A 112 -18.13 -8.67 -13.83
C GLY A 112 -18.00 -7.26 -14.41
N GLY A 113 -17.95 -6.28 -13.51
CA GLY A 113 -17.87 -4.85 -13.83
C GLY A 113 -18.29 -3.90 -12.71
N GLY A 114 -18.87 -4.41 -11.61
CA GLY A 114 -19.35 -3.58 -10.49
C GLY A 114 -18.27 -3.03 -9.54
N ALA A 115 -17.00 -3.42 -9.67
CA ALA A 115 -15.95 -2.98 -8.75
C ALA A 115 -14.73 -2.45 -9.49
N ASN A 116 -14.15 -1.35 -9.00
CA ASN A 116 -12.86 -0.86 -9.51
C ASN A 116 -11.73 -1.80 -9.05
N LEU A 117 -11.34 -2.73 -9.92
CA LEU A 117 -10.26 -3.70 -9.66
C LEU A 117 -8.93 -3.03 -9.32
N GLY A 118 -8.69 -1.80 -9.81
CA GLY A 118 -7.47 -1.05 -9.53
C GLY A 118 -7.28 -0.72 -8.04
N SER A 119 -8.36 -0.47 -7.29
CA SER A 119 -8.26 -0.26 -5.83
C SER A 119 -7.89 -1.55 -5.10
N PHE A 120 -8.42 -2.70 -5.53
CA PHE A 120 -8.06 -4.00 -4.96
C PHE A 120 -6.62 -4.41 -5.29
N GLN A 121 -6.16 -4.12 -6.51
CA GLN A 121 -4.77 -4.32 -6.90
C GLN A 121 -3.82 -3.54 -5.99
N LYS A 122 -4.08 -2.24 -5.82
CA LYS A 122 -3.29 -1.39 -4.92
C LYS A 122 -3.36 -1.88 -3.48
N ALA A 123 -4.54 -2.25 -2.98
CA ALA A 123 -4.70 -2.79 -1.63
C ALA A 123 -3.91 -4.09 -1.41
N SER A 124 -3.89 -5.01 -2.38
CA SER A 124 -3.10 -6.24 -2.32
C SER A 124 -1.59 -5.96 -2.24
N VAL A 125 -1.13 -4.99 -3.04
CA VAL A 125 0.26 -4.51 -3.00
C VAL A 125 0.60 -3.90 -1.63
N ILE A 126 -0.23 -2.99 -1.13
CA ILE A 126 -0.08 -2.38 0.21
C ILE A 126 -0.04 -3.47 1.29
N LYS A 127 -0.97 -4.44 1.25
CA LYS A 127 -1.00 -5.58 2.18
C LYS A 127 0.34 -6.32 2.20
N SER A 128 0.88 -6.63 1.02
CA SER A 128 2.13 -7.39 0.89
C SER A 128 3.35 -6.68 1.48
N VAL A 129 3.37 -5.34 1.45
CA VAL A 129 4.47 -4.51 1.94
C VAL A 129 4.41 -4.32 3.46
N PHE A 130 3.21 -4.11 4.00
CA PHE A 130 3.04 -3.69 5.40
C PHE A 130 2.67 -4.82 6.36
N PHE A 131 2.11 -5.94 5.87
CA PHE A 131 1.49 -6.96 6.73
C PHE A 131 2.03 -8.35 6.44
N SER A 132 3.34 -8.52 6.24
CA SER A 132 3.99 -9.81 5.88
C SER A 132 3.80 -10.92 6.94
N GLY A 133 2.56 -11.36 7.17
CA GLY A 133 2.11 -12.22 8.27
C GLY A 133 1.64 -11.47 9.52
N ASP A 134 2.00 -10.20 9.70
CA ASP A 134 1.69 -9.41 10.90
C ASP A 134 0.24 -8.85 10.86
N SER A 135 -0.43 -8.76 12.02
CA SER A 135 -1.80 -8.24 12.15
C SER A 135 -1.91 -6.72 12.14
N LEU A 136 -0.79 -6.03 12.40
CA LEU A 136 -0.62 -4.59 12.34
C LEU A 136 0.49 -4.26 11.35
N PRO A 137 0.49 -3.05 10.74
CA PRO A 137 1.53 -2.67 9.79
C PRO A 137 2.90 -2.71 10.46
N LYS A 138 3.84 -3.41 9.84
CA LYS A 138 5.21 -3.59 10.31
C LYS A 138 6.19 -3.54 9.16
N LEU A 139 7.28 -2.81 9.37
CA LEU A 139 8.41 -2.75 8.45
C LEU A 139 9.67 -3.21 9.15
N ARG A 140 10.49 -3.95 8.41
CA ARG A 140 11.86 -4.32 8.79
C ARG A 140 12.77 -3.86 7.66
N ILE A 141 13.76 -3.04 7.99
CA ILE A 141 14.77 -2.54 7.06
C ILE A 141 16.14 -2.70 7.68
N GLU A 142 17.15 -2.82 6.84
CA GLU A 142 18.55 -2.74 7.24
C GLU A 142 19.07 -1.35 6.88
N MET A 143 19.80 -0.72 7.78
CA MET A 143 20.39 0.61 7.56
C MET A 143 21.88 0.58 7.87
N LYS A 144 22.69 1.16 6.97
CA LYS A 144 24.11 1.44 7.21
C LYS A 144 24.45 2.86 6.79
N VAL A 145 25.38 3.48 7.50
CA VAL A 145 25.92 4.80 7.13
C VAL A 145 27.00 4.59 6.08
N VAL A 146 26.83 5.19 4.90
CA VAL A 146 27.80 5.07 3.79
C VAL A 146 28.61 6.34 3.60
N GLU A 147 28.08 7.49 4.02
CA GLU A 147 28.78 8.76 3.97
C GLU A 147 28.31 9.64 5.14
N MET A 148 29.24 10.37 5.75
CA MET A 148 28.94 11.38 6.77
C MET A 148 29.90 12.54 6.60
N ASP A 149 29.38 13.77 6.66
CA ASP A 149 30.18 14.99 6.57
C ASP A 149 31.37 14.96 7.55
N PRO A 150 32.60 15.22 7.11
CA PRO A 150 33.78 15.12 7.97
C PRO A 150 33.81 16.08 9.17
N SER A 151 32.99 17.13 9.16
CA SER A 151 32.85 18.06 10.28
C SER A 151 31.98 17.51 11.42
N ILE A 152 31.19 16.47 11.16
CA ILE A 152 30.41 15.74 12.17
C ILE A 152 31.36 14.80 12.92
N SER A 153 31.40 14.88 14.25
CA SER A 153 32.15 13.95 15.10
C SER A 153 31.42 12.62 15.29
N ASN A 154 30.11 12.67 15.51
CA ASN A 154 29.26 11.50 15.68
C ASN A 154 27.80 11.82 15.36
N MET A 155 27.02 10.77 15.12
CA MET A 155 25.58 10.86 14.96
C MET A 155 24.87 9.71 15.67
N ALA A 156 23.60 9.95 16.00
CA ALA A 156 22.68 8.94 16.53
C ALA A 156 21.32 9.06 15.85
N LEU A 157 20.89 7.99 15.18
CA LEU A 157 19.54 7.82 14.65
C LEU A 157 18.75 6.93 15.61
N ASP A 158 17.79 7.50 16.33
CA ASP A 158 16.80 6.76 17.14
C ASP A 158 15.53 6.55 16.30
N VAL A 159 15.25 5.30 15.95
CA VAL A 159 14.00 4.88 15.32
C VAL A 159 13.16 4.14 16.35
N ASP A 160 12.25 4.87 16.98
CA ASP A 160 11.25 4.33 17.90
C ASP A 160 11.83 3.40 19.00
N GLY A 161 13.01 3.75 19.50
CA GLY A 161 13.76 3.05 20.55
C GLY A 161 14.96 2.25 20.08
N THR A 162 15.11 2.00 18.78
CA THR A 162 16.29 1.36 18.18
C THR A 162 17.29 2.43 17.75
N VAL A 163 18.48 2.47 18.37
CA VAL A 163 19.46 3.54 18.15
C VAL A 163 20.64 3.04 17.32
N LEU A 164 20.79 3.58 16.11
CA LEU A 164 21.96 3.42 15.27
C LEU A 164 22.94 4.57 15.51
N ARG A 165 24.17 4.24 15.92
CA ARG A 165 25.24 5.21 16.23
C ARG A 165 26.39 5.08 15.25
N TYR A 166 26.97 6.20 14.86
CA TYR A 166 28.15 6.22 13.99
C TYR A 166 29.08 7.37 14.31
N ALA A 167 30.39 7.10 14.29
CA ALA A 167 31.45 8.07 14.59
C ALA A 167 32.71 7.77 13.75
N HIS A 168 32.54 7.73 12.41
CA HIS A 168 33.63 7.40 11.46
C HIS A 168 34.29 6.04 11.68
N GLY A 169 33.53 5.09 12.25
CA GLY A 169 33.96 3.70 12.44
C GLY A 169 33.66 2.82 11.23
N PRO A 170 33.75 1.49 11.39
CA PRO A 170 33.32 0.54 10.37
C PRO A 170 31.85 0.76 9.97
N GLN A 171 31.56 0.62 8.68
CA GLN A 171 30.21 0.73 8.15
C GLN A 171 29.47 -0.59 8.39
N MET A 172 28.76 -0.69 9.52
CA MET A 172 27.97 -1.87 9.88
C MET A 172 26.49 -1.67 9.52
N SER A 173 25.88 -2.69 8.93
CA SER A 173 24.43 -2.76 8.76
C SER A 173 23.75 -3.07 10.08
N GLN A 174 22.65 -2.38 10.38
CA GLN A 174 21.83 -2.66 11.54
C GLN A 174 20.35 -2.80 11.17
N PRO A 175 19.66 -3.80 11.74
CA PRO A 175 18.23 -3.96 11.57
C PRO A 175 17.47 -2.84 12.30
N VAL A 176 16.48 -2.29 11.62
CA VAL A 176 15.53 -1.33 12.13
C VAL A 176 14.12 -1.87 11.89
N SER A 177 13.29 -1.83 12.94
CA SER A 177 11.89 -2.23 12.85
C SER A 177 10.99 -1.04 13.20
N TRP A 178 9.89 -0.90 12.47
CA TRP A 178 8.82 0.04 12.79
C TRP A 178 7.46 -0.68 12.75
N PRO A 179 6.57 -0.44 13.73
CA PRO A 179 6.82 0.24 14.99
C PRO A 179 7.96 -0.40 15.78
N GLY A 180 8.71 0.43 16.49
CA GLY A 180 9.86 0.03 17.30
C GLY A 180 9.44 -0.46 18.68
N PRO A 181 10.39 -1.00 19.46
CA PRO A 181 10.10 -1.67 20.73
C PRO A 181 9.60 -0.73 21.83
N ARG A 182 9.78 0.59 21.69
CA ARG A 182 9.41 1.56 22.74
C ARG A 182 8.12 2.34 22.44
N GLY A 183 7.56 2.24 21.23
CA GLY A 183 6.29 2.89 20.87
C GLY A 183 6.26 4.41 21.13
N ARG A 184 7.41 5.07 21.08
CA ARG A 184 7.58 6.53 21.22
C ARG A 184 6.92 7.28 20.07
N GLN A 185 6.66 6.61 18.93
CA GLN A 185 6.07 7.24 17.74
C GLN A 185 6.91 8.45 17.29
N GLN A 186 8.23 8.31 17.36
CA GLN A 186 9.19 9.34 16.99
C GLN A 186 10.41 8.71 16.33
N VAL A 187 10.95 9.41 15.34
CA VAL A 187 12.28 9.16 14.76
C VAL A 187 13.10 10.43 14.88
N SER A 188 14.35 10.31 15.35
CA SER A 188 15.25 11.44 15.54
C SER A 188 16.66 11.12 15.05
N LEU A 189 17.18 11.92 14.12
CA LEU A 189 18.58 11.94 13.73
C LEU A 189 19.29 13.12 14.39
N GLN A 190 20.20 12.83 15.32
CA GLN A 190 21.04 13.82 15.99
C GLN A 190 22.46 13.75 15.45
N ILE A 191 23.07 14.90 15.20
CA ILE A 191 24.49 15.03 14.83
C ILE A 191 25.19 15.91 15.86
N THR A 192 26.43 15.55 16.19
CA THR A 192 27.34 16.38 16.98
C THR A 192 28.54 16.73 16.11
N ASP A 193 28.89 18.00 16.09
CA ASP A 193 30.01 18.54 15.35
C ASP A 193 31.32 18.43 16.14
N LYS A 194 32.44 18.38 15.44
CA LYS A 194 33.78 18.43 16.07
C LYS A 194 34.01 19.72 16.88
N SER A 195 33.28 20.79 16.59
CA SER A 195 33.29 22.04 17.37
C SER A 195 32.37 22.01 18.60
N GLY A 196 31.61 20.93 18.81
CA GLY A 196 30.65 20.77 19.90
C GLY A 196 29.22 21.21 19.58
N GLY A 197 28.97 21.79 18.40
CA GLY A 197 27.61 22.13 17.95
C GLY A 197 26.74 20.89 17.76
N GLN A 198 25.44 20.99 18.06
CA GLN A 198 24.49 19.89 17.91
C GLN A 198 23.32 20.34 17.04
N ASN A 199 22.89 19.44 16.14
CA ASN A 199 21.71 19.65 15.31
C ASN A 199 20.89 18.36 15.26
N ALA A 200 19.58 18.48 15.08
CA ALA A 200 18.69 17.33 14.99
C ALA A 200 17.63 17.49 13.90
N MET A 201 17.20 16.35 13.36
CA MET A 201 16.02 16.23 12.51
C MET A 201 15.10 15.20 13.15
N THR A 202 13.87 15.61 13.48
CA THR A 202 12.86 14.74 14.11
C THR A 202 11.66 14.53 13.20
N ALA A 203 10.95 13.44 13.38
CA ALA A 203 9.62 13.21 12.83
C ALA A 203 8.78 12.45 13.87
N ASP A 204 7.52 12.81 14.00
CA ASP A 204 6.62 12.34 15.04
C ASP A 204 5.35 11.73 14.45
N GLY A 205 4.62 10.98 15.27
CA GLY A 205 3.34 10.37 14.92
C GLY A 205 3.43 8.87 14.70
N ALA A 206 2.28 8.23 14.53
CA ALA A 206 2.19 6.80 14.31
C ALA A 206 3.08 6.36 13.15
N TRP A 207 3.20 7.21 12.12
CA TRP A 207 4.01 6.96 10.93
C TRP A 207 5.34 7.74 10.90
N ALA A 208 5.92 8.04 12.07
CA ALA A 208 7.15 8.80 12.21
C ALA A 208 8.29 8.34 11.27
N LEU A 209 8.47 7.03 11.06
CA LEU A 209 9.50 6.53 10.15
C LEU A 209 9.27 6.98 8.71
N HIS A 210 8.04 6.92 8.20
CA HIS A 210 7.74 7.36 6.85
C HIS A 210 7.89 8.88 6.72
N ARG A 211 7.42 9.62 7.73
CA ARG A 211 7.58 11.09 7.78
C ARG A 211 9.04 11.50 7.83
N PHE A 212 9.90 10.73 8.50
CA PHE A 212 11.34 10.93 8.50
C PHE A 212 11.89 10.74 7.08
N PHE A 213 11.58 9.63 6.42
CA PHE A 213 12.03 9.37 5.03
C PHE A 213 11.47 10.38 4.01
N ASP A 214 10.32 10.98 4.26
CA ASP A 214 9.80 12.07 3.42
C ASP A 214 10.62 13.36 3.50
N LYS A 215 11.40 13.56 4.58
CA LYS A 215 12.36 14.67 4.72
C LYS A 215 13.71 14.39 4.03
N LEU A 216 13.93 13.17 3.55
CA LEU A 216 15.18 12.73 2.95
C LEU A 216 15.11 12.75 1.42
N THR A 217 16.27 12.96 0.79
CA THR A 217 16.42 12.74 -0.65
C THR A 217 16.72 11.27 -0.89
N LEU A 218 15.81 10.59 -1.57
CA LEU A 218 15.93 9.16 -1.88
C LEU A 218 16.42 8.95 -3.31
N ALA A 219 17.38 8.04 -3.50
CA ALA A 219 17.82 7.60 -4.81
C ALA A 219 17.90 6.07 -4.87
N ALA A 220 17.68 5.49 -6.06
CA ALA A 220 17.77 4.05 -6.25
C ALA A 220 19.17 3.53 -5.89
N GLY A 221 19.22 2.35 -5.27
CA GLY A 221 20.46 1.69 -4.92
C GLY A 221 20.98 0.80 -6.05
N SER A 222 22.03 0.04 -5.75
CA SER A 222 22.62 -0.94 -6.67
C SER A 222 21.76 -2.19 -6.87
N ARG A 223 20.80 -2.45 -5.98
CA ARG A 223 19.91 -3.61 -6.01
C ARG A 223 18.44 -3.16 -5.93
N PRO A 224 17.49 -3.93 -6.46
CA PRO A 224 16.07 -3.53 -6.46
C PRO A 224 15.49 -3.26 -5.06
N GLU A 225 15.97 -3.98 -4.04
CA GLU A 225 15.55 -3.82 -2.65
C GLU A 225 16.34 -2.75 -1.89
N SER A 226 17.37 -2.15 -2.49
CA SER A 226 18.22 -1.14 -1.85
C SER A 226 18.03 0.26 -2.42
N PHE A 227 18.21 1.26 -1.57
CA PHE A 227 18.17 2.68 -1.94
C PHE A 227 19.07 3.49 -1.01
N THR A 228 19.50 4.66 -1.46
CA THR A 228 20.19 5.62 -0.59
C THR A 228 19.19 6.66 -0.08
N ALA A 229 19.40 7.08 1.16
CA ALA A 229 18.62 8.13 1.81
C ALA A 229 19.57 9.19 2.35
N THR A 230 19.51 10.39 1.77
CA THR A 230 20.38 11.51 2.13
C THR A 230 19.64 12.46 3.05
N ALA A 231 20.18 12.64 4.26
CA ALA A 231 19.75 13.63 5.23
C ALA A 231 20.65 14.87 5.16
N LEU A 232 20.02 16.05 5.23
CA LEU A 232 20.68 17.31 5.49
C LEU A 232 20.24 17.83 6.86
N VAL A 233 21.13 17.76 7.85
CA VAL A 233 20.88 18.17 9.24
C VAL A 233 21.83 19.30 9.58
N GLY A 234 21.32 20.48 9.93
CA GLY A 234 22.16 21.66 10.16
C GLY A 234 23.04 22.04 8.96
N GLY A 235 22.58 21.77 7.73
CA GLY A 235 23.34 21.97 6.49
C GLY A 235 24.39 20.90 6.18
N LYS A 236 24.51 19.86 7.02
CA LYS A 236 25.52 18.80 6.91
C LYS A 236 24.91 17.50 6.45
N LYS A 237 25.67 16.76 5.64
CA LYS A 237 25.18 15.57 4.94
C LYS A 237 25.43 14.29 5.76
N VAL A 238 24.42 13.45 5.86
CA VAL A 238 24.53 12.04 6.29
C VAL A 238 23.82 11.18 5.26
N VAL A 239 24.49 10.18 4.71
CA VAL A 239 23.93 9.27 3.71
C VAL A 239 23.83 7.87 4.28
N PHE A 240 22.62 7.32 4.21
CA PHE A 240 22.32 5.95 4.56
C PHE A 240 22.16 5.12 3.29
N GLU A 241 22.71 3.92 3.26
CA GLU A 241 22.17 2.86 2.40
C GLU A 241 21.14 2.09 3.21
N VAL A 242 19.97 1.91 2.62
CA VAL A 242 18.83 1.21 3.22
C VAL A 242 18.48 0.02 2.35
N THR A 243 18.31 -1.14 2.97
CA THR A 243 17.84 -2.36 2.29
C THR A 243 16.48 -2.73 2.89
N ALA A 244 15.44 -2.77 2.06
CA ALA A 244 14.10 -3.17 2.46
C ALA A 244 13.94 -4.70 2.41
N GLY A 245 12.97 -5.23 3.16
CA GLY A 245 12.62 -6.66 3.10
C GLY A 245 11.98 -7.12 1.78
N SER A 246 11.75 -6.21 0.83
CA SER A 246 11.15 -6.46 -0.48
C SER A 246 11.67 -5.46 -1.51
N VAL A 247 11.58 -5.80 -2.79
CA VAL A 247 11.88 -4.89 -3.93
C VAL A 247 10.92 -3.70 -4.00
N GLN A 248 9.81 -3.75 -3.26
CA GLN A 248 8.88 -2.63 -3.16
C GLN A 248 9.27 -1.72 -2.00
N ASN A 249 9.73 -0.52 -2.31
CA ASN A 249 10.13 0.46 -1.31
C ASN A 249 8.90 1.02 -0.57
N PRO A 250 8.75 0.79 0.76
CA PRO A 250 7.59 1.25 1.53
C PRO A 250 7.49 2.78 1.60
N PHE A 251 8.60 3.51 1.48
CA PHE A 251 8.67 4.98 1.61
C PHE A 251 8.40 5.72 0.29
N ARG A 252 8.27 5.00 -0.84
CA ARG A 252 7.91 5.53 -2.16
C ARG A 252 6.93 4.61 -2.89
N LEU A 253 6.03 3.97 -2.14
CA LEU A 253 5.04 3.06 -2.70
C LEU A 253 3.94 3.84 -3.46
N ASN A 254 3.98 3.80 -4.80
CA ASN A 254 3.01 4.50 -5.65
C ASN A 254 1.56 4.06 -5.40
N GLN A 255 1.35 2.78 -5.09
CA GLN A 255 0.04 2.19 -4.82
C GLN A 255 -0.61 2.79 -3.58
N LEU A 256 0.18 3.19 -2.58
CA LEU A 256 -0.30 3.89 -1.38
C LEU A 256 -0.71 5.33 -1.70
N GLN A 257 0.10 6.04 -2.48
CA GLN A 257 -0.14 7.46 -2.84
C GLN A 257 -1.32 7.64 -3.81
N THR A 258 -1.50 6.69 -4.71
CA THR A 258 -2.58 6.72 -5.71
C THR A 258 -3.79 5.89 -5.29
N PHE A 259 -3.82 5.42 -4.03
CA PHE A 259 -4.97 4.70 -3.51
C PHE A 259 -6.16 5.64 -3.40
N SER A 260 -7.34 5.16 -3.78
CA SER A 260 -8.59 5.87 -3.59
C SER A 260 -9.62 4.91 -3.01
N CYS A 261 -10.35 5.38 -2.01
CA CYS A 261 -11.40 4.61 -1.37
C CYS A 261 -12.41 4.13 -2.43
N PRO A 262 -12.72 2.81 -2.46
CA PRO A 262 -13.64 2.28 -3.46
C PRO A 262 -15.09 2.68 -3.17
N GLY A 263 -15.90 2.76 -4.23
CA GLY A 263 -17.35 2.97 -4.16
C GLY A 263 -17.79 4.43 -4.06
#